data_AF-K5VRP4-F1
#
_entry.id   AF-K5VRP4-F1
#
_cell.length_a   1.000
_cell.length_b   1.000
_cell.length_c   1.000
_cell.angle_alpha   90.00
_cell.angle_beta   90.00
_cell.angle_gamma   90.00
#
_symmetry.space_group_name_H-M   'P 1'
#
loop_
_entity.id
_entity.type
_entity.pdbx_description
1 polymer ?
#
loop_
_entity_poly.entity_id
_entity_poly.type
_entity_poly.pdbx_seq_one_letter_code
_entity_poly.pdbx_strand_id
1 'polypeptide(L)'
;MKADSADIDNEPKGHICPPSNAKHPKDRWESLFVYGFICRFTALRGKVEGLDSPMDFETSLMNTDIDPVMTQILSRFVLNLRPQTRNLSSDVITASIASLIQEHIKGEERGVFWNDERRTNEDPLQGIENGFWGASWDIKLRVLRQLVEFQLCHSHDIKKIIDRAWGVVHNKHKKAEMTPSRPPATDPQSQEHLQLVPLGQDIQRKRYWVIDGSYGPKFAFFPPPYICAYLPSYLELLKHKLGILRFSS
;
A
#
# COMPACT_ATOMS: atom_id res chain seq x y z
N MET A 1 -34.98 -7.42 -35.31
CA MET A 1 -34.45 -7.96 -34.03
C MET A 1 -33.42 -6.96 -33.53
N LYS A 2 -33.79 -6.12 -32.58
CA LYS A 2 -32.93 -5.12 -31.93
C LYS A 2 -32.33 -5.80 -30.70
N ALA A 3 -31.00 -5.84 -30.62
CA ALA A 3 -30.30 -6.34 -29.46
C ALA A 3 -30.30 -5.25 -28.38
N ASP A 4 -30.77 -5.61 -27.19
CA ASP A 4 -30.88 -4.75 -26.02
C ASP A 4 -29.50 -4.35 -25.50
N SER A 5 -29.29 -3.04 -25.39
CA SER A 5 -28.11 -2.37 -24.88
C SER A 5 -28.21 -2.14 -23.37
N ALA A 6 -28.42 -3.20 -22.58
CA ALA A 6 -28.78 -3.07 -21.16
C ALA A 6 -27.88 -3.81 -20.15
N ASP A 7 -26.68 -4.29 -20.52
CA ASP A 7 -25.88 -5.14 -19.62
C ASP A 7 -24.38 -4.75 -19.47
N ILE A 8 -24.00 -3.52 -19.81
CA ILE A 8 -22.59 -3.05 -19.65
C ILE A 8 -22.36 -2.33 -18.31
N ASP A 9 -23.41 -1.88 -17.61
CA ASP A 9 -23.26 -0.99 -16.44
C ASP A 9 -23.18 -1.69 -15.07
N ASN A 10 -23.17 -3.03 -15.04
CA ASN A 10 -23.16 -3.81 -13.79
C ASN A 10 -21.79 -4.42 -13.43
N GLU A 11 -20.71 -4.05 -14.11
CA GLU A 11 -19.38 -4.35 -13.57
C GLU A 11 -19.14 -3.45 -12.34
N PRO A 12 -18.77 -4.02 -11.17
CA PRO A 12 -18.40 -3.22 -10.02
C PRO A 12 -17.24 -2.31 -10.42
N LYS A 13 -17.56 -1.02 -10.64
CA LYS A 13 -16.58 0.00 -10.97
C LYS A 13 -15.63 0.08 -9.77
N GLY A 14 -14.38 -0.35 -9.96
CA GLY A 14 -13.32 -0.08 -9.00
C GLY A 14 -13.27 1.42 -8.72
N HIS A 15 -12.88 1.81 -7.50
CA HIS A 15 -12.87 3.22 -7.13
C HIS A 15 -11.99 4.03 -8.08
N ILE A 16 -12.64 4.88 -8.89
CA ILE A 16 -11.98 5.92 -9.67
C ILE A 16 -11.54 6.98 -8.66
N CYS A 17 -10.23 7.07 -8.41
CA CYS A 17 -9.70 8.23 -7.69
C CYS A 17 -10.00 9.47 -8.53
N PRO A 18 -10.79 10.44 -8.03
CA PRO A 18 -11.02 11.67 -8.76
C PRO A 18 -9.67 12.34 -9.05
N PRO A 19 -9.52 13.02 -10.19
CA PRO A 19 -8.29 13.69 -10.55
C PRO A 19 -7.88 14.63 -9.41
N SER A 20 -6.70 14.37 -8.85
CA SER A 20 -6.19 15.07 -7.69
C SER A 20 -5.63 16.42 -8.11
N ASN A 21 -6.07 17.50 -7.46
CA ASN A 21 -5.48 18.84 -7.58
C ASN A 21 -4.34 19.08 -6.56
N ALA A 22 -3.88 18.03 -5.88
CA ALA A 22 -2.76 18.09 -4.94
C ALA A 22 -1.51 18.64 -5.62
N LYS A 23 -0.87 19.61 -4.96
CA LYS A 23 0.40 20.19 -5.40
C LYS A 23 1.60 19.61 -4.66
N HIS A 24 1.35 18.83 -3.61
CA HIS A 24 2.38 18.28 -2.73
C HIS A 24 1.98 16.87 -2.24
N PRO A 25 2.94 15.95 -2.02
CA PRO A 25 2.67 14.63 -1.46
C PRO A 25 1.83 14.63 -0.18
N LYS A 26 2.03 15.60 0.73
CA LYS A 26 1.26 15.74 1.98
C LYS A 26 -0.26 15.83 1.80
N ASP A 27 -0.71 16.31 0.64
CA ASP A 27 -2.13 16.50 0.33
C ASP A 27 -2.76 15.19 -0.21
N ARG A 28 -1.96 14.13 -0.38
CA ARG A 28 -2.33 12.81 -0.88
C ARG A 28 -2.37 11.77 0.23
N TRP A 29 -3.44 10.99 0.28
CA TRP A 29 -3.52 9.87 1.22
C TRP A 29 -2.56 8.75 0.89
N GLU A 30 -2.14 8.63 -0.36
CA GLU A 30 -1.16 7.64 -0.76
C GLU A 30 0.14 7.83 0.05
N SER A 31 0.48 9.06 0.42
CA SER A 31 1.65 9.36 1.26
C SER A 31 1.50 8.77 2.65
N LEU A 32 0.33 8.97 3.26
CA LEU A 32 -0.04 8.37 4.55
C LEU A 32 -0.01 6.83 4.46
N PHE A 33 -0.57 6.26 3.40
CA PHE A 33 -0.65 4.83 3.19
C PHE A 33 0.73 4.18 3.06
N VAL A 34 1.58 4.74 2.20
CA VAL A 34 2.94 4.23 1.97
C VAL A 34 3.81 4.42 3.21
N TYR A 35 3.81 5.60 3.82
CA TYR A 35 4.60 5.86 5.02
C TYR A 35 4.12 5.03 6.22
N GLY A 36 2.80 4.82 6.33
CA GLY A 36 2.19 3.94 7.32
C GLY A 36 2.63 2.49 7.19
N PHE A 37 2.71 1.99 5.95
CA PHE A 37 3.26 0.68 5.66
C PHE A 37 4.74 0.59 6.05
N ILE A 38 5.56 1.58 5.70
CA ILE A 38 6.98 1.64 6.06
C ILE A 38 7.15 1.53 7.58
N CYS A 39 6.38 2.31 8.36
CA CYS A 39 6.48 2.31 9.82
C CYS A 39 6.10 0.98 10.48
N ARG A 40 5.18 0.21 9.88
CA ARG A 40 4.60 -1.01 10.50
C ARG A 40 5.24 -2.31 10.02
N PHE A 41 5.62 -2.37 8.75
CA PHE A 41 6.06 -3.62 8.10
C PHE A 41 7.53 -3.59 7.72
N THR A 42 8.24 -2.50 8.00
CA THR A 42 9.68 -2.38 7.75
C THR A 42 10.40 -1.86 8.97
N ALA A 43 11.72 -2.04 8.99
CA ALA A 43 12.60 -1.47 10.01
C ALA A 43 13.37 -0.25 9.47
N LEU A 44 12.84 0.45 8.46
CA LEU A 44 13.56 1.55 7.79
C LEU A 44 13.57 2.82 8.63
N ARG A 45 12.44 3.15 9.26
CA ARG A 45 12.32 4.35 10.09
C ARG A 45 13.32 4.31 11.24
N GLY A 46 14.09 5.38 11.42
CA GLY A 46 15.14 5.48 12.43
C GLY A 46 16.40 4.64 12.17
N LYS A 47 16.44 3.84 11.09
CA LYS A 47 17.65 3.14 10.63
C LYS A 47 18.25 3.75 9.38
N VAL A 48 17.42 4.25 8.49
CA VAL A 48 17.84 5.03 7.33
C VAL A 48 17.99 6.47 7.77
N GLU A 49 19.20 7.01 7.63
CA GLU A 49 19.48 8.42 7.89
C GLU A 49 18.61 9.29 6.99
N GLY A 50 17.88 10.25 7.57
CA GLY A 50 16.92 11.08 6.84
C GLY A 50 15.56 10.42 6.59
N LEU A 51 15.16 9.40 7.37
CA LEU A 51 13.81 8.83 7.35
C LEU A 51 13.24 8.67 8.77
N ASP A 52 13.05 9.78 9.47
CA ASP A 52 12.56 9.78 10.85
C ASP A 52 11.10 10.23 10.95
N SER A 53 10.69 11.10 10.03
CA SER A 53 9.38 11.72 9.98
C SER A 53 8.71 11.54 8.61
N PRO A 54 7.39 11.75 8.53
CA PRO A 54 6.70 11.79 7.25
C PRO A 54 7.21 12.86 6.30
N MET A 55 7.64 14.01 6.82
CA MET A 55 8.16 15.11 6.02
C MET A 55 9.45 14.74 5.30
N ASP A 56 10.28 13.90 5.91
CA ASP A 56 11.52 13.43 5.27
C ASP A 56 11.19 12.50 4.09
N PHE A 57 10.19 11.64 4.25
CA PHE A 57 9.66 10.82 3.16
C PHE A 57 9.08 11.67 2.01
N GLU A 58 8.29 12.70 2.34
CA GLU A 58 7.75 13.62 1.35
C GLU A 58 8.84 14.41 0.62
N THR A 59 9.88 14.83 1.34
CA THR A 59 11.03 15.53 0.76
C THR A 59 11.80 14.62 -0.20
N SER A 60 12.06 13.38 0.21
CA SER A 60 12.68 12.34 -0.62
C SER A 60 11.87 12.04 -1.91
N LEU A 61 10.53 12.06 -1.83
CA LEU A 61 9.64 11.93 -3.00
C LEU A 61 9.74 13.08 -4.00
N MET A 62 10.00 14.29 -3.51
CA MET A 62 10.09 15.49 -4.34
C MET A 62 11.42 15.61 -5.07
N ASN A 63 12.45 14.86 -4.65
CA ASN A 63 13.76 14.85 -5.29
C ASN A 63 13.66 14.26 -6.71
N THR A 64 14.19 14.99 -7.69
CA THR A 64 14.25 14.58 -9.10
C THR A 64 15.47 13.73 -9.40
N ASP A 65 16.51 13.83 -8.58
CA ASP A 65 17.72 13.04 -8.69
C ASP A 65 17.63 11.73 -7.87
N ILE A 66 18.66 10.90 -7.98
CA ILE A 66 18.80 9.68 -7.17
C ILE A 66 18.89 10.07 -5.70
N ASP A 67 17.90 9.63 -4.93
CA ASP A 67 17.78 9.92 -3.51
C ASP A 67 18.16 8.69 -2.65
N PRO A 68 19.08 8.81 -1.69
CA PRO A 68 19.50 7.68 -0.86
C PRO A 68 18.37 7.08 -0.02
N VAL A 69 17.49 7.91 0.54
CA VAL A 69 16.36 7.46 1.36
C VAL A 69 15.39 6.65 0.51
N MET A 70 15.03 7.17 -0.66
CA MET A 70 14.16 6.50 -1.63
C MET A 70 14.78 5.20 -2.13
N THR A 71 16.09 5.19 -2.38
CA THR A 71 16.82 3.97 -2.79
C THR A 71 16.71 2.87 -1.74
N GLN A 72 16.81 3.22 -0.46
CA GLN A 72 16.66 2.26 0.64
C GLN A 72 15.21 1.76 0.78
N ILE A 73 14.22 2.67 0.63
CA ILE A 73 12.79 2.30 0.64
C ILE A 73 12.49 1.31 -0.47
N LEU A 74 12.86 1.65 -1.70
CA LEU A 74 12.65 0.81 -2.87
C LEU A 74 13.39 -0.53 -2.74
N SER A 75 14.61 -0.52 -2.20
CA SER A 75 15.41 -1.74 -2.02
C SER A 75 14.69 -2.68 -1.06
N ARG A 76 14.15 -2.15 0.03
CA ARG A 76 13.37 -2.94 0.98
C ARG A 76 12.09 -3.49 0.37
N PHE A 77 11.39 -2.69 -0.45
CA PHE A 77 10.16 -3.13 -1.12
C PHE A 77 10.44 -4.27 -2.11
N VAL A 78 11.53 -4.18 -2.86
CA VAL A 78 11.98 -5.27 -3.75
C VAL A 78 12.27 -6.52 -2.92
N LEU A 79 13.02 -6.42 -1.83
CA LEU A 79 13.36 -7.57 -0.98
C LEU A 79 12.13 -8.20 -0.31
N ASN A 80 11.11 -7.42 0.04
CA ASN A 80 9.87 -7.93 0.61
C ASN A 80 9.06 -8.77 -0.40
N LEU A 81 9.19 -8.50 -1.71
CA LEU A 81 8.53 -9.24 -2.79
C LEU A 81 9.41 -10.36 -3.36
N ARG A 82 10.72 -10.11 -3.49
CA ARG A 82 11.75 -11.02 -4.01
C ARG A 82 12.92 -11.12 -3.01
N PRO A 83 12.81 -11.95 -1.96
CA PRO A 83 13.84 -12.04 -0.91
C PRO A 83 15.22 -12.50 -1.37
N GLN A 84 15.31 -13.15 -2.53
CA GLN A 84 16.55 -13.68 -3.09
C GLN A 84 17.31 -12.68 -3.97
N THR A 85 16.74 -11.49 -4.24
CA THR A 85 17.39 -10.47 -5.06
C THR A 85 18.65 -9.94 -4.37
N ARG A 86 19.76 -9.90 -5.12
CA ARG A 86 21.05 -9.37 -4.68
C ARG A 86 21.40 -8.12 -5.47
N ASN A 87 22.30 -7.30 -4.94
CA ASN A 87 22.86 -6.10 -5.61
C ASN A 87 21.80 -5.06 -5.99
N LEU A 88 21.11 -4.52 -5.00
CA LEU A 88 20.17 -3.41 -5.17
C LEU A 88 20.92 -2.07 -4.99
N SER A 89 21.50 -1.56 -6.07
CA SER A 89 22.01 -0.18 -6.15
C SER A 89 21.01 0.71 -6.90
N SER A 90 21.21 2.03 -6.84
CA SER A 90 20.41 3.04 -7.55
C SER A 90 20.28 2.79 -9.06
N ASP A 91 21.28 2.14 -9.66
CA ASP A 91 21.33 1.90 -11.11
C ASP A 91 20.48 0.70 -11.53
N VAL A 92 20.37 -0.31 -10.65
CA VAL A 92 19.66 -1.58 -10.94
C VAL A 92 18.23 -1.54 -10.42
N ILE A 93 17.94 -0.69 -9.43
CA ILE A 93 16.66 -0.68 -8.74
C ILE A 93 15.49 -0.31 -9.66
N THR A 94 15.70 0.61 -10.60
CA THR A 94 14.67 1.02 -11.58
C THR A 94 14.24 -0.15 -12.45
N ALA A 95 15.19 -0.93 -12.96
CA ALA A 95 14.90 -2.14 -13.75
C ALA A 95 14.21 -3.22 -12.90
N SER A 96 14.60 -3.34 -11.63
CA SER A 96 13.98 -4.28 -10.69
C SER A 96 12.51 -3.94 -10.41
N ILE A 97 12.20 -2.66 -10.25
CA ILE A 97 10.83 -2.16 -10.05
C ILE A 97 10.00 -2.39 -11.31
N ALA A 98 10.51 -2.03 -12.49
CA ALA A 98 9.81 -2.27 -13.75
C ALA A 98 9.48 -3.76 -13.94
N SER A 99 10.44 -4.65 -13.64
CA SER A 99 10.22 -6.11 -13.67
C SER A 99 9.16 -6.57 -12.66
N LEU A 100 9.13 -6.03 -11.45
CA LEU A 100 8.13 -6.36 -10.44
C LEU A 100 6.73 -5.89 -10.85
N ILE A 101 6.63 -4.68 -11.39
CA ILE A 101 5.37 -4.17 -11.92
C ILE A 101 4.89 -5.12 -13.03
N GLN A 102 5.71 -5.41 -14.03
CA GLN A 102 5.34 -6.31 -15.11
C GLN A 102 4.96 -7.73 -14.66
N GLU A 103 5.54 -8.22 -13.56
CA GLU A 103 5.19 -9.52 -12.97
C GLU A 103 3.78 -9.49 -12.36
N HIS A 104 3.47 -8.49 -11.53
CA HIS A 104 2.26 -8.47 -10.71
C HIS A 104 1.09 -7.69 -11.31
N ILE A 105 1.33 -6.90 -12.36
CA ILE A 105 0.29 -6.13 -13.05
C ILE A 105 -0.56 -7.00 -13.99
N LYS A 106 -0.11 -8.24 -14.25
CA LYS A 106 -0.79 -9.23 -15.10
C LYS A 106 -2.03 -9.76 -14.39
N GLY A 107 -3.18 -9.15 -14.67
CA GLY A 107 -4.48 -9.60 -14.19
C GLY A 107 -5.61 -8.71 -14.69
N GLU A 108 -6.83 -9.20 -14.57
CA GLU A 108 -8.06 -8.45 -14.89
C GLU A 108 -8.48 -7.50 -13.75
N GLU A 109 -7.75 -7.51 -12.62
CA GLU A 109 -8.03 -6.65 -11.48
C GLU A 109 -7.59 -5.22 -11.76
N ARG A 110 -8.49 -4.26 -11.51
CA ARG A 110 -8.22 -2.83 -11.68
C ARG A 110 -7.22 -2.35 -10.63
N GLY A 111 -5.99 -2.06 -11.05
CA GLY A 111 -4.92 -1.52 -10.21
C GLY A 111 -4.85 0.00 -10.20
N VAL A 112 -3.75 0.54 -9.67
CA VAL A 112 -3.51 2.01 -9.59
C VAL A 112 -3.39 2.64 -10.97
N PHE A 113 -2.93 1.88 -11.96
CA PHE A 113 -2.66 2.32 -13.33
C PHE A 113 -3.58 1.65 -14.35
N TRP A 114 -4.83 1.38 -13.94
CA TRP A 114 -5.86 0.88 -14.83
C TRP A 114 -6.21 1.88 -15.92
N ASN A 115 -6.21 1.43 -17.17
CA ASN A 115 -6.69 2.19 -18.32
C ASN A 115 -8.07 1.64 -18.73
N ASP A 116 -9.12 2.45 -18.54
CA ASP A 116 -10.49 2.03 -18.84
C ASP A 116 -10.75 1.79 -20.33
N GLU A 117 -10.09 2.51 -21.23
CA GLU A 117 -10.26 2.33 -22.68
C GLU A 117 -9.68 1.01 -23.15
N ARG A 118 -8.50 0.65 -22.64
CA ARG A 118 -7.78 -0.58 -23.02
C ARG A 118 -8.13 -1.76 -22.12
N ARG A 119 -8.92 -1.54 -21.06
CA ARG A 119 -9.32 -2.51 -20.04
C ARG A 119 -8.14 -3.33 -19.53
N THR A 120 -7.02 -2.65 -19.28
CA THR A 120 -5.79 -3.26 -18.81
C THR A 120 -5.02 -2.30 -17.92
N ASN A 121 -4.18 -2.84 -17.06
CA ASN A 121 -3.24 -2.04 -16.32
C ASN A 121 -2.01 -1.71 -17.18
N GLU A 122 -1.59 -0.45 -17.17
CA GLU A 122 -0.44 0.04 -17.93
C GLU A 122 0.80 0.19 -17.06
N ASP A 123 1.97 0.05 -17.68
CA ASP A 123 3.26 0.27 -17.00
C ASP A 123 3.46 1.78 -16.78
N PRO A 124 3.48 2.26 -15.52
CA PRO A 124 3.58 3.67 -15.21
C PRO A 124 4.95 4.29 -15.50
N LEU A 125 5.97 3.47 -15.73
CA LEU A 125 7.33 3.92 -16.01
C LEU A 125 7.66 3.85 -17.51
N GLN A 126 6.72 3.39 -18.34
CA GLN A 126 6.92 3.28 -19.78
C GLN A 126 7.12 4.66 -20.40
N GLY A 127 8.25 4.84 -21.09
CA GLY A 127 8.56 6.08 -21.81
C GLY A 127 9.08 7.23 -20.94
N ILE A 128 9.29 7.01 -19.63
CA ILE A 128 9.89 8.01 -18.74
C ILE A 128 11.42 7.88 -18.79
N GLU A 129 12.09 8.96 -19.17
CA GLU A 129 13.56 9.06 -19.12
C GLU A 129 14.05 8.88 -17.68
N ASN A 130 15.10 8.08 -17.47
CA ASN A 130 15.61 7.69 -16.14
C ASN A 130 14.58 6.93 -15.26
N GLY A 131 13.49 6.44 -15.84
CA GLY A 131 12.48 5.60 -15.19
C GLY A 131 11.90 6.22 -13.92
N PHE A 132 12.00 5.50 -12.79
CA PHE A 132 11.45 5.97 -11.52
C PHE A 132 12.04 7.32 -11.08
N TRP A 133 13.34 7.56 -11.32
CA TRP A 133 14.01 8.78 -10.86
C TRP A 133 13.56 10.02 -11.63
N GLY A 134 13.40 9.91 -12.96
CA GLY A 134 12.91 11.02 -13.79
C GLY A 134 11.40 11.26 -13.71
N ALA A 135 10.65 10.39 -13.02
CA ALA A 135 9.22 10.56 -12.84
C ALA A 135 8.87 11.71 -11.87
N SER A 136 7.70 12.32 -12.07
CA SER A 136 7.16 13.31 -11.13
C SER A 136 6.86 12.68 -9.77
N TRP A 137 6.81 13.50 -8.71
CA TRP A 137 6.48 13.01 -7.36
C TRP A 137 5.14 12.27 -7.32
N ASP A 138 4.16 12.67 -8.14
CA ASP A 138 2.84 12.03 -8.24
C ASP A 138 2.96 10.61 -8.79
N ILE A 139 3.70 10.43 -9.88
CA ILE A 139 3.94 9.10 -10.47
C ILE A 139 4.74 8.24 -9.49
N LYS A 140 5.81 8.78 -8.89
CA LYS A 140 6.61 8.10 -7.86
C LYS A 140 5.72 7.59 -6.72
N LEU A 141 4.84 8.45 -6.21
CA LEU A 141 3.94 8.11 -5.12
C LEU A 141 2.93 7.01 -5.50
N ARG A 142 2.35 7.08 -6.71
CA ARG A 142 1.44 6.05 -7.22
C ARG A 142 2.16 4.71 -7.44
N VAL A 143 3.40 4.74 -7.91
CA VAL A 143 4.25 3.53 -8.03
C VAL A 143 4.50 2.93 -6.65
N LEU A 144 4.88 3.74 -5.65
CA LEU A 144 5.06 3.26 -4.28
C LEU A 144 3.76 2.67 -3.70
N ARG A 145 2.60 3.30 -3.93
CA ARG A 145 1.29 2.75 -3.55
C ARG A 145 1.11 1.36 -4.17
N GLN A 146 1.33 1.21 -5.47
CA GLN A 146 1.16 -0.06 -6.17
C GLN A 146 2.12 -1.13 -5.62
N LEU A 147 3.37 -0.78 -5.30
CA LEU A 147 4.33 -1.69 -4.69
C LEU A 147 3.91 -2.11 -3.27
N VAL A 148 3.32 -1.22 -2.48
CA VAL A 148 2.75 -1.56 -1.17
C VAL A 148 1.58 -2.54 -1.33
N GLU A 149 0.70 -2.31 -2.29
CA GLU A 149 -0.40 -3.24 -2.59
C GLU A 149 0.11 -4.63 -2.99
N PHE A 150 1.13 -4.70 -3.84
CA PHE A 150 1.76 -5.99 -4.17
C PHE A 150 2.34 -6.67 -2.94
N GLN A 151 2.98 -5.93 -2.04
CA GLN A 151 3.54 -6.49 -0.82
C GLN A 151 2.46 -7.03 0.11
N LEU A 152 1.33 -6.32 0.26
CA LEU A 152 0.20 -6.79 1.06
C LEU A 152 -0.46 -8.05 0.48
N CYS A 153 -0.44 -8.21 -0.85
CA CYS A 153 -1.03 -9.36 -1.54
C CYS A 153 -0.10 -10.57 -1.64
N HIS A 154 1.18 -10.34 -1.93
CA HIS A 154 2.11 -11.38 -2.39
C HIS A 154 3.26 -11.65 -1.41
N SER A 155 3.58 -10.73 -0.49
CA SER A 155 4.65 -10.97 0.47
C SER A 155 4.20 -11.93 1.57
N HIS A 156 4.78 -13.13 1.57
CA HIS A 156 4.48 -14.15 2.57
C HIS A 156 4.77 -13.69 4.01
N ASP A 157 5.84 -12.92 4.22
CA ASP A 157 6.23 -12.49 5.56
C ASP A 157 5.29 -11.41 6.10
N ILE A 158 4.87 -10.46 5.26
CA ILE A 158 3.86 -9.46 5.62
C ILE A 158 2.53 -10.12 5.92
N LYS A 159 2.11 -11.08 5.07
CA LYS A 159 0.91 -11.84 5.31
C LYS A 159 0.96 -12.60 6.65
N LYS A 160 2.08 -13.25 6.99
CA LYS A 160 2.26 -13.90 8.30
C LYS A 160 2.13 -12.93 9.47
N ILE A 161 2.67 -11.71 9.35
CA ILE A 161 2.53 -10.67 10.37
C ILE A 161 1.05 -10.33 10.58
N ILE A 162 0.32 -10.12 9.49
CA ILE A 162 -1.12 -9.82 9.53
C ILE A 162 -1.92 -11.00 10.10
N ASP A 163 -1.70 -12.22 9.60
CA ASP A 163 -2.39 -13.42 10.07
C ASP A 163 -2.17 -13.63 11.57
N ARG A 164 -0.93 -13.47 12.06
CA ARG A 164 -0.60 -13.54 13.48
C ARG A 164 -1.33 -12.48 14.29
N ALA A 165 -1.34 -11.23 13.84
CA ALA A 165 -1.99 -10.13 14.53
C ALA A 165 -3.52 -10.29 14.60
N TRP A 166 -4.15 -10.90 13.59
CA TRP A 166 -5.58 -11.19 13.60
C TRP A 166 -5.94 -12.56 14.20
N GLY A 167 -4.96 -13.39 14.55
CA GLY A 167 -5.18 -14.73 15.10
C GLY A 167 -5.68 -15.74 14.06
N VAL A 168 -5.37 -15.52 12.77
CA VAL A 168 -5.75 -16.40 11.67
C VAL A 168 -4.91 -17.67 11.70
N VAL A 169 -5.56 -18.83 11.85
CA VAL A 169 -4.91 -20.14 11.85
C VAL A 169 -5.26 -20.88 10.57
N HIS A 170 -4.26 -21.08 9.70
CA HIS A 170 -4.44 -21.74 8.40
C HIS A 170 -4.50 -23.28 8.45
N ASN A 171 -4.60 -23.91 9.63
CA ASN A 171 -4.76 -25.36 9.76
C ASN A 171 -5.59 -25.73 10.99
N LYS A 172 -6.90 -25.91 10.81
CA LYS A 172 -7.84 -26.33 11.89
C LYS A 172 -7.71 -27.80 12.31
N HIS A 173 -7.00 -28.64 11.53
CA HIS A 173 -6.99 -30.09 11.70
C HIS A 173 -5.80 -30.68 12.49
N LYS A 174 -4.86 -29.87 13.01
CA LYS A 174 -3.86 -30.36 13.97
C LYS A 174 -4.34 -30.09 15.40
N LYS A 175 -4.54 -31.18 16.14
CA LYS A 175 -4.91 -31.27 17.56
C LYS A 175 -4.16 -30.21 18.41
N ALA A 176 -4.96 -29.51 19.22
CA ALA A 176 -4.65 -28.78 20.44
C ALA A 176 -3.17 -28.79 20.91
N GLU A 177 -2.51 -27.62 20.85
CA GLU A 177 -1.61 -27.07 21.91
C GLU A 177 -0.84 -25.82 21.49
N MET A 178 -0.84 -25.42 20.21
CA MET A 178 -0.18 -24.17 19.76
C MET A 178 -1.12 -23.32 18.91
N THR A 179 -2.21 -22.85 19.50
CA THR A 179 -2.87 -21.65 18.95
C THR A 179 -1.97 -20.47 19.32
N PRO A 180 -1.38 -19.71 18.38
CA PRO A 180 -0.82 -18.43 18.79
C PRO A 180 -2.02 -17.59 19.20
N SER A 181 -2.21 -17.44 20.51
CA SER A 181 -3.05 -16.38 21.05
C SER A 181 -2.62 -15.09 20.36
N ARG A 182 -3.60 -14.29 19.93
CA ARG A 182 -3.33 -12.97 19.37
C ARG A 182 -2.25 -12.30 20.22
N PRO A 183 -1.19 -11.75 19.59
CA PRO A 183 -0.15 -11.06 20.34
C PRO A 183 -0.77 -10.00 21.26
N PRO A 184 -0.28 -9.85 22.50
CA PRO A 184 -0.80 -8.85 23.42
C PRO A 184 -0.60 -7.44 22.84
N ALA A 185 -1.41 -6.47 23.26
CA ALA A 185 -1.36 -5.10 22.75
C ALA A 185 0.02 -4.42 22.89
N THR A 186 0.92 -4.94 23.73
CA THR A 186 2.30 -4.46 23.89
C THR A 186 3.25 -4.94 22.79
N ASP A 187 2.88 -5.96 22.01
CA ASP A 187 3.69 -6.45 20.88
C ASP A 187 3.63 -5.43 19.73
N PRO A 188 4.77 -5.01 19.14
CA PRO A 188 4.78 -4.09 17.98
C PRO A 188 4.02 -4.63 16.75
N GLN A 189 3.84 -5.95 16.66
CA GLN A 189 3.06 -6.63 15.63
C GLN A 189 1.66 -7.03 16.12
N SER A 190 1.17 -6.40 17.18
CA SER A 190 -0.20 -6.56 17.65
C SER A 190 -1.21 -5.93 16.70
N GLN A 191 -2.47 -6.36 16.82
CA GLN A 191 -3.54 -5.79 16.01
C GLN A 191 -3.65 -4.28 16.24
N GLU A 192 -3.50 -3.83 17.48
CA GLU A 192 -3.60 -2.45 17.94
C GLU A 192 -2.54 -1.56 17.28
N HIS A 193 -1.32 -2.06 17.11
CA HIS A 193 -0.22 -1.34 16.46
C HIS A 193 -0.32 -1.37 14.93
N LEU A 194 -0.81 -2.47 14.35
CA LEU A 194 -0.97 -2.61 12.90
C LEU A 194 -2.21 -1.88 12.36
N GLN A 195 -3.25 -1.70 13.17
CA GLN A 195 -4.41 -0.92 12.79
C GLN A 195 -4.09 0.58 12.68
N LEU A 196 -4.82 1.24 11.79
CA LEU A 196 -4.75 2.69 11.60
C LEU A 196 -6.10 3.30 11.98
N VAL A 197 -6.26 3.59 13.27
CA VAL A 197 -7.48 4.19 13.84
C VAL A 197 -7.39 5.72 13.75
N PRO A 198 -8.44 6.41 13.26
CA PRO A 198 -8.44 7.87 13.27
C PRO A 198 -8.46 8.41 14.70
N LEU A 199 -7.68 9.46 14.96
CA LEU A 199 -7.72 10.20 16.22
C LEU A 199 -9.08 10.87 16.47
N GLY A 200 -9.71 11.31 15.38
CA GLY A 200 -10.92 12.11 15.44
C GLY A 200 -11.20 12.81 14.13
N GLN A 201 -12.15 13.73 14.18
CA GLN A 201 -12.63 14.49 13.04
C GLN A 201 -12.79 15.96 13.42
N ASP A 202 -12.48 16.89 12.51
CA ASP A 202 -12.75 18.32 12.73
C ASP A 202 -14.20 18.71 12.38
N ILE A 203 -14.51 20.00 12.57
CA ILE A 203 -15.81 20.59 12.24
C ILE A 203 -16.15 20.51 10.73
N GLN A 204 -15.14 20.38 9.88
CA GLN A 204 -15.28 20.23 8.42
C GLN A 204 -15.36 18.77 7.99
N ARG A 205 -15.52 17.83 8.94
CA ARG A 205 -15.55 16.40 8.69
C ARG A 205 -14.23 15.82 8.16
N LYS A 206 -13.11 16.51 8.35
CA LYS A 206 -11.77 16.01 8.04
C LYS A 206 -11.30 15.07 9.13
N ARG A 207 -10.80 13.88 8.77
CA ARG A 207 -10.32 12.90 9.72
C ARG A 207 -8.80 13.03 9.90
N TYR A 208 -8.33 12.70 11.10
CA TYR A 208 -6.92 12.82 11.46
C TYR A 208 -6.36 11.49 11.90
N TRP A 209 -5.11 11.21 11.55
CA TRP A 209 -4.41 9.98 11.91
C TRP A 209 -3.01 10.27 12.44
N VAL A 210 -2.53 9.38 13.30
CA VAL A 210 -1.12 9.35 13.74
C VAL A 210 -0.53 8.03 13.26
N ILE A 211 0.61 8.14 12.61
CA ILE A 211 1.30 6.98 12.02
C ILE A 211 2.53 6.58 12.83
N ASP A 212 3.18 7.56 13.45
CA ASP A 212 4.58 7.46 13.84
C ASP A 212 4.76 7.47 15.37
N GLY A 213 3.66 7.35 16.13
CA GLY A 213 3.64 7.32 17.60
C GLY A 213 4.17 8.60 18.27
N SER A 214 4.51 9.63 17.49
CA SER A 214 4.99 10.90 18.01
C SER A 214 3.82 11.78 18.42
N TYR A 215 3.98 12.52 19.52
CA TYR A 215 2.94 13.41 20.06
C TYR A 215 2.70 14.59 19.09
N GLY A 216 1.76 14.42 18.15
CA GLY A 216 1.29 15.47 17.26
C GLY A 216 0.48 14.92 16.08
N PRO A 217 -0.66 15.54 15.70
CA PRO A 217 -1.40 15.15 14.50
C PRO A 217 -0.61 15.59 13.26
N LYS A 218 0.11 14.66 12.62
CA LYS A 218 0.97 14.98 11.45
C LYS A 218 0.28 14.82 10.10
N PHE A 219 -0.87 14.15 10.05
CA PHE A 219 -1.66 14.00 8.83
C PHE A 219 -3.11 14.41 9.04
N ALA A 220 -3.55 15.39 8.26
CA ALA A 220 -4.93 15.81 8.16
C ALA A 220 -5.44 15.38 6.79
N PHE A 221 -6.37 14.42 6.72
CA PHE A 221 -6.84 13.92 5.43
C PHE A 221 -8.37 13.86 5.33
N PHE A 222 -8.86 14.14 4.12
CA PHE A 222 -10.25 13.93 3.76
C PHE A 222 -10.33 12.67 2.91
N PRO A 223 -10.58 11.49 3.51
CA PRO A 223 -10.92 10.34 2.69
C PRO A 223 -12.19 10.65 1.92
N PRO A 224 -12.22 10.44 0.59
CA PRO A 224 -13.47 10.08 -0.06
C PRO A 224 -14.16 9.02 0.82
N PRO A 225 -15.48 9.05 0.96
CA PRO A 225 -16.23 8.15 1.86
C PRO A 225 -15.90 6.65 1.66
N TYR A 226 -15.26 6.31 0.54
CA TYR A 226 -14.83 4.99 0.13
C TYR A 226 -13.43 4.54 0.60
N ILE A 227 -12.55 5.41 1.13
CA ILE A 227 -11.27 4.93 1.71
C ILE A 227 -11.49 4.20 3.04
N CYS A 228 -12.56 4.56 3.76
CA CYS A 228 -13.06 3.78 4.87
C CYS A 228 -13.63 2.43 4.42
N ALA A 229 -13.94 2.27 3.12
CA ALA A 229 -14.18 0.98 2.53
C ALA A 229 -12.86 0.28 2.22
N TYR A 230 -11.81 0.91 1.66
CA TYR A 230 -10.59 0.16 1.27
C TYR A 230 -9.79 -0.51 2.40
N LEU A 231 -9.62 0.03 3.62
CA LEU A 231 -8.94 -0.75 4.68
C LEU A 231 -9.77 -1.99 5.09
N PRO A 232 -11.08 -1.87 5.34
CA PRO A 232 -11.99 -3.01 5.53
C PRO A 232 -12.19 -3.88 4.29
N SER A 233 -12.11 -3.31 3.08
CA SER A 233 -12.33 -3.97 1.78
C SER A 233 -11.06 -4.61 1.25
N TYR A 234 -9.86 -4.27 1.71
CA TYR A 234 -8.64 -5.05 1.49
C TYR A 234 -8.60 -6.24 2.46
N LEU A 235 -9.09 -6.05 3.69
CA LEU A 235 -9.50 -7.14 4.57
C LEU A 235 -10.62 -7.97 3.91
N GLU A 236 -11.57 -7.38 3.16
CA GLU A 236 -12.58 -8.11 2.37
C GLU A 236 -12.06 -8.73 1.07
N LEU A 237 -11.04 -8.16 0.43
CA LEU A 237 -10.40 -8.75 -0.74
C LEU A 237 -9.59 -9.99 -0.32
N LEU A 238 -8.99 -9.94 0.89
CA LEU A 238 -8.50 -11.13 1.59
C LEU A 238 -9.66 -12.09 1.94
N LYS A 239 -10.88 -11.62 2.26
CA LYS A 239 -12.08 -12.50 2.40
C LYS A 239 -12.42 -13.23 1.10
N HIS A 240 -12.31 -12.56 -0.06
CA HIS A 240 -12.70 -13.11 -1.37
C HIS A 240 -11.62 -14.02 -2.00
N LYS A 241 -10.33 -13.70 -1.83
CA LYS A 241 -9.21 -14.51 -2.38
C LYS A 241 -8.71 -15.62 -1.46
N LEU A 242 -9.00 -15.60 -0.15
CA LEU A 242 -8.53 -16.62 0.81
C LEU A 242 -9.62 -17.44 1.49
N GLY A 243 -10.90 -17.27 1.14
CA GLY A 243 -11.98 -18.16 1.60
C GLY A 243 -12.12 -18.26 3.12
N ILE A 244 -11.96 -17.14 3.85
CA ILE A 244 -11.98 -17.12 5.32
C ILE A 244 -13.05 -16.16 5.83
N LEU A 245 -14.06 -16.79 6.46
CA LEU A 245 -15.00 -16.29 7.47
C LEU A 245 -16.15 -15.36 7.02
N ARG A 246 -17.36 -15.94 7.00
CA ARG A 246 -18.66 -15.26 7.07
C ARG A 246 -18.82 -14.59 8.45
N PHE A 247 -19.40 -13.39 8.48
CA PHE A 247 -20.13 -12.92 9.66
C PHE A 247 -21.49 -12.37 9.25
N SER A 248 -22.50 -12.84 9.99
CA SER A 248 -23.89 -12.44 9.92
C SER A 248 -24.03 -10.97 10.27
N SER A 249 -24.98 -10.34 9.57
CA SER A 249 -25.62 -9.02 9.76
C SER A 249 -25.48 -8.39 11.14
#